data_AF-A0A7S6RKK7-F1
#
_entry.id   AF-A0A7S6RKK7-F1
#
_cell.length_a   1.000
_cell.length_b   1.000
_cell.length_c   1.000
_cell.angle_alpha   90.00
_cell.angle_beta   90.00
_cell.angle_gamma   90.00
#
_symmetry.space_group_name_H-M   'P 1'
#
loop_
_entity.id
_entity.type
_entity.pdbx_description
1 polymer ?
#
loop_
_entity_poly.entity_id
_entity_poly.type
_entity_poly.pdbx_seq_one_letter_code
_entity_poly.pdbx_strand_id
1 'polypeptide(L)'
;MIPIHEFSTGIKVEKNPNGGWVSLEFTGKYINATLDPIPPVIECSLANQEFATTGGASDEQPAIIGRVVGTGEETWTVMAVVTQARDEGGYKFTFYRYFFTPGANNLRHLLAWWESQGKPTFNPFDGKYIGECAYFDPALARSSDLDPTAKDLELVTTKPTLLQPQQYNLITVNTLAIKKHNLDQTQPISWAFNVEALVKPHSFQIIQPASLKACEILAKQIIETASTKKAIKAAIQSLINISQVKPPAVKTIIDTLENQQLNTQEWYSLFDAQGATTAITEKIYSSPLARLMTLRAIVIPETLPEFLGWLNIQPGKQPSEYHNTSLQFQGAIGDYFPQEQLAKGIKLLLPKLLQKHISPESINWLLVKGSAWAVFRHRLINDVRYDLELIHQQSDTDAKQFDNLNFPQKIWQELIMCRQFVIDDSYKLSYYKPLAQLFELLQEYDLSAYFYQVSDAIVSKNVFLGACPNPSNEPYSPTILGLTFKRKISPVETITRLVKFKINNEILLPVLVLLAFITVGWLRREYGMFFNYNLEDVWKVLNNSIKRIF
;
A
#
# COMPACT_ATOMS: atom_id res chain seq x y z
N MET A 1 -12.96 -35.06 -7.17
CA MET A 1 -11.65 -35.17 -6.47
C MET A 1 -11.24 -33.79 -5.98
N ILE A 2 -10.71 -33.70 -4.77
CA ILE A 2 -10.16 -32.48 -4.18
C ILE A 2 -8.63 -32.56 -4.27
N PRO A 3 -7.93 -31.54 -4.82
CA PRO A 3 -6.47 -31.49 -4.81
C PRO A 3 -5.98 -31.06 -3.43
N ILE A 4 -4.98 -31.77 -2.90
CA ILE A 4 -4.34 -31.48 -1.63
C ILE A 4 -2.88 -31.20 -1.91
N HIS A 5 -2.48 -29.99 -1.56
CA HIS A 5 -1.12 -29.51 -1.64
C HIS A 5 -0.51 -29.50 -0.24
N GLU A 6 0.81 -29.58 -0.19
CA GLU A 6 1.61 -29.46 1.02
C GLU A 6 2.89 -28.65 0.80
N PHE A 7 3.39 -28.10 1.91
CA PHE A 7 4.73 -27.55 2.07
C PHE A 7 5.14 -27.64 3.55
N SER A 8 6.43 -27.46 3.84
CA SER A 8 6.98 -27.60 5.19
C SER A 8 7.98 -26.48 5.53
N THR A 9 8.23 -26.27 6.82
CA THR A 9 9.28 -25.37 7.32
C THR A 9 10.64 -25.73 6.73
N GLY A 10 11.31 -24.78 6.07
CA GLY A 10 12.63 -25.04 5.51
C GLY A 10 13.76 -24.87 6.50
N ILE A 11 14.56 -25.93 6.59
CA ILE A 11 15.72 -26.05 7.45
C ILE A 11 16.86 -26.74 6.71
N LYS A 12 18.09 -26.44 7.12
CA LYS A 12 19.25 -27.31 6.85
C LYS A 12 19.31 -28.37 7.94
N VAL A 13 19.57 -29.61 7.54
CA VAL A 13 19.55 -30.77 8.45
C VAL A 13 20.81 -31.59 8.35
N GLU A 14 21.25 -32.13 9.48
CA GLU A 14 22.27 -33.15 9.58
C GLU A 14 21.64 -34.47 10.07
N LYS A 15 21.99 -35.57 9.42
CA LYS A 15 21.52 -36.91 9.82
C LYS A 15 22.40 -37.45 10.93
N ASN A 16 21.75 -37.90 11.99
CA ASN A 16 22.44 -38.60 13.07
C ASN A 16 22.74 -40.05 12.64
N PRO A 17 23.80 -40.68 13.18
CA PRO A 17 24.13 -42.08 12.90
C PRO A 17 23.03 -43.09 13.25
N ASN A 18 22.09 -42.71 14.11
CA ASN A 18 20.95 -43.52 14.55
C ASN A 18 19.69 -43.35 13.67
N GLY A 19 19.79 -42.64 12.54
CA GLY A 19 18.65 -42.38 11.65
C GLY A 19 17.76 -41.20 12.05
N GLY A 20 18.06 -40.51 13.16
CA GLY A 20 17.46 -39.23 13.51
C GLY A 20 18.07 -38.06 12.73
N TRP A 21 17.62 -36.84 13.02
CA TRP A 21 18.19 -35.61 12.45
C TRP A 21 18.16 -34.46 13.45
N VAL A 22 19.06 -33.50 13.24
CA VAL A 22 19.09 -32.21 13.94
C VAL A 22 18.99 -31.07 12.94
N SER A 23 18.31 -29.99 13.33
CA SER A 23 18.22 -28.77 12.53
C SER A 23 19.46 -27.92 12.76
N LEU A 24 20.11 -27.49 11.68
CA LEU A 24 21.27 -26.59 11.73
C LEU A 24 20.86 -25.11 11.70
N GLU A 25 20.09 -24.74 10.68
CA GLU A 25 19.58 -23.37 10.51
C GLU A 25 18.30 -23.32 9.68
N PHE A 26 17.52 -22.26 9.85
CA PHE A 26 16.37 -21.96 8.99
C PHE A 26 16.83 -21.40 7.65
N THR A 27 16.27 -21.91 6.55
CA THR A 27 16.66 -21.49 5.19
C THR A 27 15.94 -20.24 4.71
N GLY A 28 14.88 -19.81 5.40
CA GLY A 28 14.01 -18.71 4.97
C GLY A 28 13.13 -19.03 3.75
N LYS A 29 13.15 -20.28 3.25
CA LYS A 29 12.30 -20.77 2.15
C LYS A 29 11.56 -22.02 2.59
N TYR A 30 10.37 -22.28 2.06
CA TYR A 30 9.68 -23.54 2.32
C TYR A 30 10.36 -24.71 1.59
N ILE A 31 10.25 -25.91 2.17
CA ILE A 31 10.69 -27.18 1.56
C ILE A 31 9.49 -28.09 1.34
N ASN A 32 9.68 -29.18 0.58
CA ASN A 32 8.67 -30.20 0.33
C ASN A 32 7.36 -29.60 -0.23
N ALA A 33 7.50 -28.58 -1.09
CA ALA A 33 6.39 -27.82 -1.64
C ALA A 33 5.87 -28.48 -2.93
N THR A 34 4.56 -28.72 -2.96
CA THR A 34 3.86 -29.30 -4.12
C THR A 34 3.20 -28.24 -5.01
N LEU A 35 3.19 -26.98 -4.58
CA LEU A 35 2.66 -25.82 -5.30
C LEU A 35 3.60 -24.63 -5.10
N ASP A 36 3.93 -23.92 -6.17
CA ASP A 36 4.74 -22.70 -6.16
C ASP A 36 4.22 -21.75 -7.26
N PRO A 37 3.93 -20.46 -6.95
CA PRO A 37 4.00 -19.85 -5.62
C PRO A 37 2.95 -20.40 -4.65
N ILE A 38 3.25 -20.35 -3.35
CA ILE A 38 2.25 -20.57 -2.30
C ILE A 38 1.20 -19.45 -2.43
N PRO A 39 -0.12 -19.77 -2.34
CA PRO A 39 -1.16 -18.76 -2.46
C PRO A 39 -0.94 -17.56 -1.52
N PRO A 40 -0.99 -16.31 -2.01
CA PRO A 40 -0.66 -15.12 -1.21
C PRO A 40 -1.47 -14.99 0.09
N VAL A 41 -2.74 -15.43 0.08
CA VAL A 41 -3.59 -15.41 1.28
C VAL A 41 -3.08 -16.36 2.39
N ILE A 42 -2.44 -17.47 2.01
CA ILE A 42 -1.81 -18.40 2.95
C ILE A 42 -0.54 -17.75 3.50
N GLU A 43 0.30 -17.16 2.65
CA GLU A 43 1.51 -16.44 3.08
C GLU A 43 1.17 -15.29 4.04
N CYS A 44 0.13 -14.52 3.74
CA CYS A 44 -0.38 -13.48 4.64
C CYS A 44 -0.81 -14.04 6.00
N SER A 45 -1.52 -15.18 6.02
CA SER A 45 -1.96 -15.83 7.26
C SER A 45 -0.76 -16.34 8.09
N LEU A 46 0.27 -16.88 7.44
CA LEU A 46 1.53 -17.28 8.08
C LEU A 46 2.29 -16.08 8.65
N ALA A 47 2.44 -15.01 7.87
CA ALA A 47 3.07 -13.75 8.31
C ALA A 47 2.30 -13.13 9.49
N ASN A 48 0.98 -13.28 9.52
CA ASN A 48 0.12 -12.85 10.61
C ASN A 48 0.15 -13.79 11.84
N GLN A 49 0.99 -14.82 11.83
CA GLN A 49 1.18 -15.76 12.95
C GLN A 49 -0.12 -16.51 13.32
N GLU A 50 -1.01 -16.73 12.37
CA GLU A 50 -2.33 -17.35 12.63
C GLU A 50 -2.24 -18.85 12.92
N PHE A 51 -1.12 -19.49 12.59
CA PHE A 51 -0.80 -20.88 12.91
C PHE A 51 0.28 -21.02 13.98
N ALA A 52 0.80 -19.90 14.51
CA ALA A 52 1.98 -19.93 15.35
C ALA A 52 1.69 -20.34 16.80
N THR A 53 2.63 -21.10 17.38
CA THR A 53 2.63 -21.57 18.76
C THR A 53 3.78 -20.93 19.56
N THR A 54 3.58 -20.59 20.83
CA THR A 54 4.58 -19.92 21.70
C THR A 54 5.39 -20.90 22.58
N GLY A 55 5.13 -22.19 22.45
CA GLY A 55 5.80 -23.28 23.15
C GLY A 55 5.35 -24.58 22.50
N GLY A 56 6.29 -25.46 22.17
CA GLY A 56 6.02 -26.52 21.21
C GLY A 56 5.05 -27.59 21.71
N ALA A 57 4.41 -28.25 20.74
CA ALA A 57 3.54 -29.39 20.95
C ALA A 57 4.21 -30.48 21.81
N SER A 58 3.41 -31.27 22.50
CA SER A 58 3.90 -32.42 23.28
C SER A 58 4.74 -33.37 22.42
N ASP A 59 5.80 -33.95 23.00
CA ASP A 59 6.78 -34.81 22.31
C ASP A 59 6.13 -36.07 21.67
N GLU A 60 4.93 -36.46 22.11
CA GLU A 60 4.27 -37.72 21.72
C GLU A 60 3.09 -37.56 20.75
N GLN A 61 2.45 -36.39 20.70
CA GLN A 61 1.32 -36.12 19.80
C GLN A 61 1.41 -34.72 19.19
N PRO A 62 1.35 -34.59 17.86
CA PRO A 62 1.42 -33.29 17.21
C PRO A 62 0.24 -32.41 17.62
N ALA A 63 0.46 -31.10 17.66
CA ALA A 63 -0.62 -30.14 17.69
C ALA A 63 -1.14 -29.95 16.26
N ILE A 64 -2.44 -29.75 16.10
CA ILE A 64 -3.08 -29.62 14.79
C ILE A 64 -3.90 -28.34 14.79
N ILE A 65 -3.70 -27.52 13.77
CA ILE A 65 -4.40 -26.25 13.60
C ILE A 65 -5.10 -26.26 12.26
N GLY A 66 -6.43 -26.15 12.25
CA GLY A 66 -7.23 -26.06 11.05
C GLY A 66 -7.85 -24.68 10.89
N ARG A 67 -7.75 -24.09 9.70
CA ARG A 67 -8.29 -22.75 9.42
C ARG A 67 -8.72 -22.62 7.95
N VAL A 68 -9.78 -21.84 7.73
CA VAL A 68 -10.12 -21.26 6.42
C VAL A 68 -9.52 -19.86 6.32
N VAL A 69 -8.81 -19.58 5.23
CA VAL A 69 -8.15 -18.29 4.97
C VAL A 69 -8.61 -17.73 3.62
N GLY A 70 -8.54 -16.41 3.46
CA GLY A 70 -9.00 -15.71 2.26
C GLY A 70 -10.52 -15.56 2.17
N THR A 71 -10.99 -15.00 1.05
CA THR A 71 -12.41 -14.72 0.79
C THR A 71 -12.73 -14.89 -0.70
N GLY A 72 -13.97 -15.25 -1.02
CA GLY A 72 -14.41 -15.39 -2.41
C GLY A 72 -13.65 -16.49 -3.17
N GLU A 73 -13.17 -16.18 -4.36
CA GLU A 73 -12.44 -17.13 -5.22
C GLU A 73 -11.03 -17.47 -4.69
N GLU A 74 -10.45 -16.63 -3.83
CA GLU A 74 -9.17 -16.87 -3.16
C GLU A 74 -9.33 -17.50 -1.77
N THR A 75 -10.38 -18.27 -1.56
CA THR A 75 -10.59 -18.96 -0.27
C THR A 75 -9.84 -20.29 -0.25
N TRP A 76 -9.07 -20.54 0.80
CA TRP A 76 -8.29 -21.77 1.00
C TRP A 76 -8.57 -22.37 2.37
N THR A 77 -8.63 -23.70 2.41
CA THR A 77 -8.58 -24.47 3.65
C THR A 77 -7.14 -24.88 3.91
N VAL A 78 -6.64 -24.63 5.12
CA VAL A 78 -5.28 -24.96 5.53
C VAL A 78 -5.31 -25.73 6.86
N MET A 79 -4.51 -26.78 6.95
CA MET A 79 -4.22 -27.50 8.17
C MET A 79 -2.72 -27.53 8.41
N ALA A 80 -2.29 -27.04 9.57
CA ALA A 80 -0.92 -27.12 10.03
C ALA A 80 -0.79 -28.28 11.03
N VAL A 81 0.17 -29.16 10.78
CA VAL A 81 0.62 -30.20 11.70
C VAL A 81 1.92 -29.73 12.32
N VAL A 82 1.89 -29.58 13.64
CA VAL A 82 2.91 -28.90 14.42
C VAL A 82 3.62 -29.93 15.29
N THR A 83 4.91 -30.14 15.06
CA THR A 83 5.73 -31.10 15.81
C THR A 83 6.92 -30.42 16.49
N GLN A 84 7.35 -30.99 17.63
CA GLN A 84 8.62 -30.63 18.24
C GLN A 84 9.76 -31.48 17.67
N ALA A 85 10.91 -30.85 17.42
CA ALA A 85 12.18 -31.53 17.25
C ALA A 85 13.28 -30.75 18.01
N ARG A 86 14.49 -31.31 18.06
CA ARG A 86 15.63 -30.67 18.72
C ARG A 86 16.62 -30.09 17.69
N ASP A 87 17.20 -28.96 18.02
CA ASP A 87 18.34 -28.40 17.28
C ASP A 87 19.67 -29.03 17.74
N GLU A 88 20.78 -28.58 17.14
CA GLU A 88 22.15 -28.99 17.51
C GLU A 88 22.47 -28.77 19.00
N GLY A 89 21.93 -27.70 19.60
CA GLY A 89 22.12 -27.34 21.01
C GLY A 89 21.24 -28.13 21.98
N GLY A 90 20.36 -29.00 21.48
CA GLY A 90 19.40 -29.75 22.27
C GLY A 90 18.16 -28.96 22.69
N TYR A 91 18.01 -27.73 22.20
CA TYR A 91 16.83 -26.89 22.41
C TYR A 91 15.65 -27.41 21.58
N LYS A 92 14.46 -27.33 22.17
CA LYS A 92 13.21 -27.74 21.51
C LYS A 92 12.72 -26.63 20.59
N PHE A 93 12.52 -26.97 19.32
CA PHE A 93 11.96 -26.10 18.31
C PHE A 93 10.68 -26.70 17.70
N THR A 94 9.82 -25.82 17.22
CA THR A 94 8.56 -26.18 16.58
C THR A 94 8.71 -26.14 15.06
N PHE A 95 8.35 -27.24 14.40
CA PHE A 95 8.33 -27.37 12.95
C PHE A 95 6.92 -27.61 12.44
N TYR A 96 6.66 -27.14 11.23
CA TYR A 96 5.34 -27.15 10.64
C TYR A 96 5.35 -27.90 9.32
N ARG A 97 4.36 -28.77 9.15
CA ARG A 97 3.94 -29.29 7.86
C ARG A 97 2.53 -28.79 7.58
N TYR A 98 2.36 -28.10 6.47
CA TYR A 98 1.09 -27.52 6.05
C TYR A 98 0.49 -28.37 4.95
N PHE A 99 -0.81 -28.63 5.06
CA PHE A 99 -1.64 -29.22 4.03
C PHE A 99 -2.75 -28.24 3.68
N PHE A 100 -3.08 -28.09 2.41
CA PHE A 100 -4.05 -27.08 1.98
C PHE A 100 -4.75 -27.44 0.67
N THR A 101 -5.95 -26.90 0.50
CA THR A 101 -6.82 -27.12 -0.65
C THR A 101 -7.69 -25.89 -0.90
N PRO A 102 -8.06 -25.57 -2.15
CA PRO A 102 -9.01 -24.50 -2.44
C PRO A 102 -10.37 -24.73 -1.76
N GLY A 103 -11.08 -23.66 -1.42
CA GLY A 103 -12.45 -23.66 -0.89
C GLY A 103 -12.56 -23.67 0.64
N ALA A 104 -13.70 -23.16 1.15
CA ALA A 104 -13.96 -23.02 2.59
C ALA A 104 -14.43 -24.31 3.31
N ASN A 105 -15.04 -25.23 2.56
CA ASN A 105 -15.77 -26.38 3.14
C ASN A 105 -14.97 -27.67 3.17
N ASN A 106 -13.64 -27.57 3.13
CA ASN A 106 -12.76 -28.72 2.89
C ASN A 106 -11.96 -29.19 4.11
N LEU A 107 -12.10 -28.56 5.28
CA LEU A 107 -11.35 -28.95 6.50
C LEU A 107 -11.58 -30.43 6.88
N ARG A 108 -12.84 -30.88 6.83
CA ARG A 108 -13.18 -32.28 7.09
C ARG A 108 -12.56 -33.25 6.09
N HIS A 109 -12.43 -32.84 4.84
CA HIS A 109 -11.88 -33.66 3.75
C HIS A 109 -10.36 -33.75 3.87
N LEU A 110 -9.72 -32.62 4.22
CA LEU A 110 -8.30 -32.55 4.51
C LEU A 110 -7.93 -33.42 5.72
N LEU A 111 -8.76 -33.40 6.78
CA LEU A 111 -8.62 -34.27 7.94
C LEU A 111 -8.73 -35.75 7.57
N ALA A 112 -9.81 -36.14 6.87
CA ALA A 112 -10.03 -37.52 6.47
C ALA A 112 -8.90 -38.06 5.58
N TRP A 113 -8.42 -37.23 4.65
CA TRP A 113 -7.24 -37.57 3.85
C TRP A 113 -6.00 -37.76 4.72
N TRP A 114 -5.69 -36.80 5.60
CA TRP A 114 -4.50 -36.87 6.46
C TRP A 114 -4.50 -38.12 7.36
N GLU A 115 -5.65 -38.47 7.93
CA GLU A 115 -5.79 -39.72 8.70
C GLU A 115 -5.58 -40.96 7.82
N SER A 116 -6.12 -40.97 6.59
CA SER A 116 -5.94 -42.08 5.64
C SER A 116 -4.48 -42.28 5.21
N GLN A 117 -3.65 -41.23 5.26
CA GLN A 117 -2.23 -41.28 4.92
C GLN A 117 -1.34 -41.66 6.11
N GLY A 118 -1.92 -42.11 7.23
CA GLY A 118 -1.16 -42.49 8.41
C GLY A 118 -0.68 -41.28 9.23
N LYS A 119 -1.38 -40.15 9.14
CA LYS A 119 -1.12 -38.93 9.95
C LYS A 119 0.28 -38.36 9.77
N PRO A 120 0.70 -38.05 8.52
CA PRO A 120 2.04 -37.55 8.25
C PRO A 120 2.36 -36.28 9.06
N THR A 121 3.56 -36.26 9.63
CA THR A 121 4.12 -35.14 10.40
C THR A 121 5.30 -34.51 9.66
N PHE A 122 5.93 -33.49 10.25
CA PHE A 122 7.11 -32.87 9.65
C PHE A 122 8.26 -33.87 9.51
N ASN A 123 8.75 -34.04 8.27
CA ASN A 123 9.95 -34.79 7.96
C ASN A 123 10.77 -34.03 6.91
N PRO A 124 11.98 -33.56 7.22
CA PRO A 124 12.79 -32.78 6.29
C PRO A 124 13.32 -33.60 5.11
N PHE A 125 13.24 -34.94 5.16
CA PHE A 125 13.69 -35.84 4.09
C PHE A 125 12.56 -36.31 3.15
N ASP A 126 11.35 -35.80 3.31
CA ASP A 126 10.26 -36.12 2.38
C ASP A 126 10.59 -35.61 0.96
N GLY A 127 10.51 -36.48 -0.04
CA GLY A 127 10.75 -36.11 -1.43
C GLY A 127 9.46 -35.64 -2.12
N LYS A 128 9.03 -34.41 -1.85
CA LYS A 128 7.84 -33.79 -2.48
C LYS A 128 8.25 -32.74 -3.49
N TYR A 129 7.67 -32.79 -4.69
CA TYR A 129 8.03 -31.91 -5.80
C TYR A 129 6.85 -31.05 -6.28
N ILE A 130 7.19 -29.90 -6.87
CA ILE A 130 6.20 -28.97 -7.44
C ILE A 130 5.40 -29.69 -8.54
N GLY A 131 4.07 -29.58 -8.46
CA GLY A 131 3.14 -30.25 -9.37
C GLY A 131 2.63 -31.60 -8.85
N GLU A 132 3.25 -32.18 -7.82
CA GLU A 132 2.82 -33.46 -7.24
C GLU A 132 1.76 -33.25 -6.14
N CYS A 133 0.54 -32.92 -6.53
CA CYS A 133 -0.58 -32.84 -5.58
C CYS A 133 -1.25 -34.20 -5.37
N ALA A 134 -1.74 -34.44 -4.14
CA ALA A 134 -2.56 -35.60 -3.85
C ALA A 134 -4.02 -35.31 -4.23
N TYR A 135 -4.78 -36.34 -4.61
CA TYR A 135 -6.20 -36.21 -4.87
C TYR A 135 -7.01 -37.04 -3.88
N PHE A 136 -8.00 -36.42 -3.24
CA PHE A 136 -8.90 -37.08 -2.30
C PHE A 136 -10.33 -37.13 -2.85
N ASP A 137 -10.99 -38.28 -2.71
CA ASP A 137 -12.41 -38.41 -3.01
C ASP A 137 -13.25 -38.01 -1.79
N PRO A 138 -14.05 -36.93 -1.86
CA PRO A 138 -14.93 -36.51 -0.78
C PRO A 138 -15.87 -37.61 -0.27
N ALA A 139 -16.24 -38.57 -1.12
CA ALA A 139 -17.12 -39.69 -0.75
C ALA A 139 -16.49 -40.64 0.28
N LEU A 140 -15.16 -40.63 0.41
CA LEU A 140 -14.42 -41.44 1.39
C LEU A 140 -14.40 -40.81 2.79
N ALA A 141 -14.77 -39.52 2.91
CA ALA A 141 -14.89 -38.89 4.23
C ALA A 141 -16.13 -39.44 4.95
N ARG A 142 -15.90 -40.19 6.03
CA ARG A 142 -17.00 -40.70 6.88
C ARG A 142 -17.76 -39.54 7.50
N SER A 143 -19.09 -39.64 7.51
CA SER A 143 -19.93 -38.81 8.40
C SER A 143 -19.69 -39.29 9.83
N SER A 144 -19.19 -38.41 10.69
CA SER A 144 -19.16 -38.69 12.13
C SER A 144 -20.42 -38.13 12.74
N ASP A 145 -21.18 -38.98 13.43
CA ASP A 145 -22.13 -38.48 14.39
C ASP A 145 -21.37 -37.71 15.48
N LEU A 146 -21.85 -36.51 15.77
CA LEU A 146 -21.34 -35.73 16.90
C LEU A 146 -21.54 -36.53 18.19
N ASP A 147 -20.52 -36.54 19.04
CA ASP A 147 -20.64 -36.98 20.43
C ASP A 147 -21.89 -36.32 21.06
N PRO A 148 -22.79 -37.07 21.71
CA PRO A 148 -23.99 -36.51 22.34
C PRO A 148 -23.69 -35.32 23.25
N THR A 149 -22.58 -35.37 24.00
CA THR A 149 -22.17 -34.26 24.89
C THR A 149 -21.71 -33.02 24.12
N ALA A 150 -21.15 -33.19 22.91
CA ALA A 150 -20.79 -32.08 22.04
C ALA A 150 -22.01 -31.44 21.35
N LYS A 151 -23.11 -32.19 21.17
CA LYS A 151 -24.36 -31.65 20.61
C LYS A 151 -24.95 -30.59 21.52
N ASP A 152 -24.92 -30.82 22.82
CA ASP A 152 -25.52 -29.96 23.85
C ASP A 152 -24.59 -28.83 24.32
N LEU A 153 -23.35 -28.77 23.81
CA LEU A 153 -22.40 -27.71 24.16
C LEU A 153 -22.90 -26.33 23.68
N GLU A 154 -23.06 -25.40 24.63
CA GLU A 154 -23.42 -24.01 24.35
C GLU A 154 -22.22 -23.25 23.77
N LEU A 155 -22.39 -22.73 22.55
CA LEU A 155 -21.32 -22.06 21.81
C LEU A 155 -21.58 -20.55 21.77
N VAL A 156 -20.84 -19.82 22.60
CA VAL A 156 -20.82 -18.35 22.56
C VAL A 156 -19.94 -17.89 21.38
N THR A 157 -20.48 -17.10 20.46
CA THR A 157 -19.78 -16.69 19.22
C THR A 157 -18.75 -15.58 19.43
N THR A 158 -18.86 -14.80 20.50
CA THR A 158 -18.05 -13.59 20.73
C THR A 158 -16.63 -13.85 21.24
N LYS A 159 -16.30 -15.09 21.64
CA LYS A 159 -14.97 -15.48 22.14
C LYS A 159 -14.65 -16.93 21.77
N PRO A 160 -13.38 -17.36 21.74
CA PRO A 160 -13.04 -18.76 21.57
C PRO A 160 -13.70 -19.64 22.64
N THR A 161 -14.15 -20.83 22.24
CA THR A 161 -14.58 -21.87 23.18
C THR A 161 -13.36 -22.69 23.55
N LEU A 162 -12.97 -22.63 24.82
CA LEU A 162 -11.87 -23.42 25.37
C LEU A 162 -12.43 -24.73 25.94
N LEU A 163 -12.03 -25.86 25.36
CA LEU A 163 -12.43 -27.20 25.77
C LEU A 163 -11.49 -27.74 26.86
N GLN A 164 -11.88 -28.82 27.53
CA GLN A 164 -10.98 -29.56 28.41
C GLN A 164 -9.97 -30.38 27.57
N PRO A 165 -8.76 -30.62 28.09
CA PRO A 165 -7.78 -31.47 27.42
C PRO A 165 -8.36 -32.86 27.12
N GLN A 166 -8.10 -33.37 25.93
CA GLN A 166 -8.53 -34.71 25.48
C GLN A 166 -10.06 -34.96 25.56
N GLN A 167 -10.87 -33.90 25.69
CA GLN A 167 -12.33 -34.02 25.83
C GLN A 167 -12.98 -34.61 24.57
N TYR A 168 -12.54 -34.15 23.40
CA TYR A 168 -13.10 -34.55 22.12
C TYR A 168 -12.03 -34.99 21.13
N ASN A 169 -12.42 -35.81 20.16
CA ASN A 169 -11.55 -36.13 19.02
C ASN A 169 -11.49 -34.96 18.02
N LEU A 170 -10.50 -34.99 17.13
CA LEU A 170 -10.22 -33.95 16.14
C LEU A 170 -11.43 -33.65 15.22
N ILE A 171 -12.14 -34.69 14.78
CA ILE A 171 -13.33 -34.57 13.92
C ILE A 171 -14.44 -33.80 14.65
N THR A 172 -14.64 -34.08 15.94
CA THR A 172 -15.62 -33.38 16.78
C THR A 172 -15.24 -31.92 16.97
N VAL A 173 -13.96 -31.61 17.24
CA VAL A 173 -13.47 -30.23 17.33
C VAL A 173 -13.71 -29.45 16.03
N ASN A 174 -13.41 -30.05 14.88
CA ASN A 174 -13.71 -29.44 13.58
C ASN A 174 -15.22 -29.21 13.39
N THR A 175 -16.05 -30.17 13.78
CA THR A 175 -17.51 -30.04 13.66
C THR A 175 -18.07 -28.95 14.57
N LEU A 176 -17.54 -28.80 15.79
CA LEU A 176 -17.91 -27.71 16.69
C LEU A 176 -17.53 -26.34 16.13
N ALA A 177 -16.39 -26.22 15.46
CA ALA A 177 -15.99 -24.97 14.80
C ALA A 177 -16.93 -24.63 13.64
N ILE A 178 -17.30 -25.61 12.80
CA ILE A 178 -18.31 -25.43 11.76
C ILE A 178 -19.66 -25.01 12.36
N LYS A 179 -20.11 -25.68 13.43
CA LYS A 179 -21.35 -25.32 14.14
C LYS A 179 -21.31 -23.87 14.63
N LYS A 180 -20.17 -23.44 15.18
CA LYS A 180 -19.97 -22.07 15.66
C LYS A 180 -19.98 -21.04 14.54
N HIS A 181 -19.30 -21.32 13.42
CA HIS A 181 -19.33 -20.48 12.22
C HIS A 181 -20.75 -20.34 11.65
N ASN A 182 -21.55 -21.41 11.68
CA ASN A 182 -22.93 -21.35 11.20
C ASN A 182 -23.84 -20.49 12.09
N LEU A 183 -23.50 -20.31 13.38
CA LEU A 183 -24.19 -19.38 14.28
C LEU A 183 -23.78 -17.93 14.00
N ASP A 184 -22.53 -17.71 13.63
CA ASP A 184 -21.96 -16.38 13.36
C ASP A 184 -20.88 -16.47 12.27
N GLN A 185 -21.24 -16.00 11.08
CA GLN A 185 -20.41 -16.06 9.88
C GLN A 185 -19.33 -14.96 9.83
N THR A 186 -19.21 -14.13 10.88
CA THR A 186 -18.25 -13.01 10.92
C THR A 186 -16.79 -13.47 11.01
N GLN A 187 -16.53 -14.66 11.55
CA GLN A 187 -15.18 -15.23 11.61
C GLN A 187 -15.08 -16.51 10.78
N PRO A 188 -13.98 -16.71 10.05
CA PRO A 188 -13.75 -17.94 9.30
C PRO A 188 -13.61 -19.14 10.25
N ILE A 189 -13.89 -20.33 9.73
CA ILE A 189 -13.75 -21.58 10.48
C ILE A 189 -12.30 -21.72 10.94
N SER A 190 -12.09 -21.83 12.25
CA SER A 190 -10.75 -21.92 12.84
C SER A 190 -10.77 -22.71 14.14
N TRP A 191 -9.87 -23.67 14.26
CA TRP A 191 -9.73 -24.47 15.47
C TRP A 191 -8.29 -24.92 15.71
N ALA A 192 -7.99 -25.21 16.97
CA ALA A 192 -6.71 -25.75 17.40
C ALA A 192 -6.94 -26.97 18.30
N PHE A 193 -6.16 -28.03 18.08
CA PHE A 193 -6.27 -29.30 18.77
C PHE A 193 -4.91 -29.72 19.34
N ASN A 194 -4.92 -30.15 20.60
CA ASN A 194 -3.74 -30.63 21.32
C ASN A 194 -2.61 -29.59 21.36
N VAL A 195 -2.95 -28.32 21.59
CA VAL A 195 -1.99 -27.19 21.65
C VAL A 195 -1.56 -26.89 23.07
N GLU A 196 -0.26 -26.69 23.29
CA GLU A 196 0.29 -26.25 24.57
C GLU A 196 0.17 -24.74 24.76
N ALA A 197 0.44 -23.98 23.70
CA ALA A 197 0.27 -22.53 23.69
C ALA A 197 0.08 -22.02 22.26
N LEU A 198 -0.63 -20.90 22.12
CA LEU A 198 -0.88 -20.23 20.85
C LEU A 198 -0.35 -18.80 20.93
N VAL A 199 0.11 -18.26 19.81
CA VAL A 199 0.45 -16.82 19.75
C VAL A 199 -0.84 -15.98 19.82
N LYS A 200 -1.91 -16.41 19.12
CA LYS A 200 -3.18 -15.66 18.99
C LYS A 200 -4.40 -16.53 19.32
N PRO A 201 -4.59 -16.96 20.57
CA PRO A 201 -5.71 -17.84 20.94
C PRO A 201 -7.09 -17.21 20.68
N HIS A 202 -7.20 -15.88 20.78
CA HIS A 202 -8.44 -15.16 20.48
C HIS A 202 -8.91 -15.28 19.02
N SER A 203 -8.02 -15.69 18.11
CA SER A 203 -8.33 -15.78 16.67
C SER A 203 -8.98 -17.11 16.27
N PHE A 204 -9.19 -18.03 17.23
CA PHE A 204 -9.78 -19.34 17.01
C PHE A 204 -11.23 -19.40 17.49
N GLN A 205 -12.06 -20.18 16.81
CA GLN A 205 -13.43 -20.43 17.27
C GLN A 205 -13.45 -21.47 18.41
N ILE A 206 -12.69 -22.55 18.25
CA ILE A 206 -12.59 -23.67 19.21
C ILE A 206 -11.12 -23.98 19.49
N ILE A 207 -10.77 -24.15 20.76
CA ILE A 207 -9.42 -24.59 21.17
C ILE A 207 -9.57 -25.77 22.12
N GLN A 208 -8.91 -26.88 21.79
CA GLN A 208 -8.68 -27.98 22.73
C GLN A 208 -7.21 -27.99 23.15
N PRO A 209 -6.89 -27.61 24.39
CA PRO A 209 -5.53 -27.62 24.92
C PRO A 209 -4.95 -29.04 25.02
N ALA A 210 -3.63 -29.14 25.03
CA ALA A 210 -2.92 -30.40 25.27
C ALA A 210 -2.98 -30.84 26.75
N SER A 211 -3.02 -29.87 27.67
CA SER A 211 -2.92 -30.11 29.11
C SER A 211 -3.74 -29.10 29.92
N LEU A 212 -3.98 -29.39 31.21
CA LEU A 212 -4.63 -28.43 32.11
C LEU A 212 -3.81 -27.15 32.27
N LYS A 213 -2.48 -27.26 32.30
CA LYS A 213 -1.57 -26.11 32.31
C LYS A 213 -1.73 -25.24 31.05
N ALA A 214 -1.82 -25.86 29.89
CA ALA A 214 -2.10 -25.16 28.64
C ALA A 214 -3.46 -24.44 28.69
N CYS A 215 -4.48 -25.09 29.26
CA CYS A 215 -5.80 -24.51 29.46
C CYS A 215 -5.73 -23.20 30.27
N GLU A 216 -5.01 -23.18 31.39
CA GLU A 216 -4.84 -21.98 32.22
C GLU A 216 -4.14 -20.84 31.47
N ILE A 217 -3.05 -21.15 30.75
CA ILE A 217 -2.30 -20.16 29.96
C ILE A 217 -3.18 -19.54 28.87
N LEU A 218 -3.86 -20.38 28.10
CA LEU A 218 -4.74 -19.96 27.01
C LEU A 218 -5.94 -19.15 27.52
N ALA A 219 -6.55 -19.58 28.63
CA ALA A 219 -7.66 -18.85 29.25
C ALA A 219 -7.24 -17.43 29.65
N LYS A 220 -6.06 -17.29 30.28
CA LYS A 220 -5.51 -15.98 30.67
C LYS A 220 -5.29 -15.07 29.45
N GLN A 221 -4.66 -15.59 28.39
CA GLN A 221 -4.41 -14.82 27.16
C GLN A 221 -5.70 -14.37 26.47
N ILE A 222 -6.73 -15.23 26.43
CA ILE A 222 -8.04 -14.88 25.85
C ILE A 222 -8.69 -13.73 26.62
N ILE A 223 -8.65 -13.79 27.95
CA ILE A 223 -9.21 -12.74 28.82
C ILE A 223 -8.45 -11.42 28.65
N GLU A 224 -7.12 -11.47 28.66
CA GLU A 224 -6.26 -10.29 28.48
C GLU A 224 -6.53 -9.61 27.13
N THR A 225 -6.59 -10.38 26.04
CA THR A 225 -6.89 -9.82 24.70
C THR A 225 -8.26 -9.16 24.66
N ALA A 226 -9.29 -9.79 25.24
CA ALA A 226 -10.64 -9.20 25.29
C ALA A 226 -10.65 -7.87 26.07
N SER A 227 -9.91 -7.81 27.17
CA SER A 227 -9.69 -6.58 27.94
C SER A 227 -8.98 -5.52 27.10
N THR A 228 -7.91 -5.89 26.38
CA THR A 228 -7.18 -4.98 25.49
C THR A 228 -8.08 -4.41 24.39
N LYS A 229 -8.85 -5.25 23.68
CA LYS A 229 -9.79 -4.78 22.64
C LYS A 229 -10.81 -3.77 23.20
N LYS A 230 -11.32 -4.02 24.41
CA LYS A 230 -12.24 -3.10 25.09
C LYS A 230 -11.55 -1.77 25.46
N ALA A 231 -10.32 -1.83 25.96
CA ALA A 231 -9.52 -0.65 26.30
C ALA A 231 -9.21 0.19 25.05
N ILE A 232 -8.84 -0.45 23.94
CA ILE A 232 -8.58 0.22 22.67
C ILE A 232 -9.85 0.85 22.11
N LYS A 233 -10.98 0.15 22.13
CA LYS A 233 -12.26 0.72 21.71
C LYS A 233 -12.58 1.99 22.51
N ALA A 234 -12.40 1.95 23.84
CA ALA A 234 -12.60 3.12 24.69
C ALA A 234 -11.59 4.25 24.38
N ALA A 235 -10.34 3.90 24.08
CA ALA A 235 -9.31 4.86 23.69
C ALA A 235 -9.66 5.55 22.36
N ILE A 236 -10.04 4.79 21.33
CA ILE A 236 -10.51 5.32 20.05
C ILE A 236 -11.70 6.25 20.28
N GLN A 237 -12.72 5.81 21.01
CA GLN A 237 -13.90 6.63 21.32
C GLN A 237 -13.53 7.92 22.05
N SER A 238 -12.60 7.86 23.00
CA SER A 238 -12.11 9.04 23.70
C SER A 238 -11.37 10.00 22.77
N LEU A 239 -10.64 9.52 21.78
CA LEU A 239 -9.87 10.35 20.84
C LEU A 239 -10.75 10.98 19.75
N ILE A 240 -11.81 10.28 19.31
CA ILE A 240 -12.67 10.79 18.23
C ILE A 240 -13.74 11.76 18.74
N ASN A 241 -14.26 11.57 19.96
CA ASN A 241 -15.39 12.34 20.47
C ASN A 241 -14.97 13.60 21.25
N ILE A 242 -13.74 13.65 21.76
CA ILE A 242 -13.26 14.76 22.59
C ILE A 242 -12.32 15.63 21.76
N SER A 243 -12.45 16.96 21.87
CA SER A 243 -11.61 17.91 21.14
C SER A 243 -10.17 17.93 21.63
N GLN A 244 -9.94 17.76 22.93
CA GLN A 244 -8.61 17.66 23.53
C GLN A 244 -8.12 16.22 23.58
N VAL A 245 -6.96 15.97 22.99
CA VAL A 245 -6.29 14.66 23.00
C VAL A 245 -5.89 14.31 24.43
N LYS A 246 -6.24 13.09 24.86
CA LYS A 246 -5.80 12.53 26.14
C LYS A 246 -4.57 11.64 25.90
N PRO A 247 -3.37 12.01 26.41
CA PRO A 247 -2.16 11.20 26.22
C PRO A 247 -2.30 9.72 26.62
N PRO A 248 -3.02 9.36 27.71
CA PRO A 248 -3.23 7.95 28.07
C PRO A 248 -3.98 7.12 27.02
N ALA A 249 -4.90 7.75 26.28
CA ALA A 249 -5.63 7.06 25.21
C ALA A 249 -4.73 6.80 24.01
N VAL A 250 -3.86 7.75 23.65
CA VAL A 250 -2.86 7.58 22.58
C VAL A 250 -1.86 6.49 22.97
N LYS A 251 -1.38 6.50 24.22
CA LYS A 251 -0.44 5.50 24.73
C LYS A 251 -0.99 4.08 24.68
N THR A 252 -2.25 3.87 25.06
CA THR A 252 -2.91 2.54 24.97
C THR A 252 -2.84 1.97 23.54
N ILE A 253 -3.02 2.81 22.52
CA ILE A 253 -2.97 2.39 21.12
C ILE A 253 -1.53 2.04 20.70
N ILE A 254 -0.56 2.88 21.08
CA ILE A 254 0.86 2.67 20.78
C ILE A 254 1.38 1.39 21.45
N ASP A 255 1.13 1.23 22.75
CA ASP A 255 1.57 0.05 23.50
C ASP A 255 0.99 -1.23 22.87
N THR A 256 -0.24 -1.19 22.35
CA THR A 256 -0.84 -2.34 21.64
C THR A 256 -0.15 -2.60 20.29
N LEU A 257 0.14 -1.54 19.53
CA LEU A 257 0.83 -1.64 18.24
C LEU A 257 2.24 -2.24 18.39
N GLU A 258 3.01 -1.74 19.36
CA GLU A 258 4.38 -2.20 19.62
C GLU A 258 4.41 -3.66 20.08
N ASN A 259 3.46 -4.06 20.93
CA ASN A 259 3.37 -5.43 21.44
C ASN A 259 2.71 -6.41 20.47
N GLN A 260 2.32 -5.97 19.25
CA GLN A 260 1.66 -6.78 18.21
C GLN A 260 0.46 -7.61 18.72
N GLN A 261 -0.25 -7.08 19.73
CA GLN A 261 -1.33 -7.81 20.40
C GLN A 261 -2.57 -8.00 19.51
N LEU A 262 -2.70 -7.18 18.46
CA LEU A 262 -3.77 -7.26 17.48
C LEU A 262 -3.19 -7.40 16.07
N ASN A 263 -3.82 -8.22 15.24
CA ASN A 263 -3.50 -8.27 13.81
C ASN A 263 -4.18 -7.12 13.04
N THR A 264 -3.81 -6.98 11.77
CA THR A 264 -4.34 -5.95 10.88
C THR A 264 -5.87 -6.01 10.74
N GLN A 265 -6.46 -7.21 10.58
CA GLN A 265 -7.92 -7.37 10.45
C GLN A 265 -8.68 -6.97 11.72
N GLU A 266 -8.11 -7.23 12.90
CA GLU A 266 -8.68 -6.83 14.18
C GLU A 266 -8.65 -5.31 14.36
N TRP A 267 -7.57 -4.66 13.91
CA TRP A 267 -7.54 -3.19 13.82
C TRP A 267 -8.63 -2.66 12.88
N TYR A 268 -8.77 -3.22 11.68
CA TYR A 268 -9.86 -2.85 10.77
C TYR A 268 -11.22 -2.98 11.45
N SER A 269 -11.50 -4.13 12.07
CA SER A 269 -12.76 -4.37 12.79
C SER A 269 -13.04 -3.34 13.89
N LEU A 270 -12.02 -2.92 14.64
CA LEU A 270 -12.17 -1.89 15.68
C LEU A 270 -12.57 -0.53 15.11
N PHE A 271 -11.95 -0.10 14.00
CA PHE A 271 -12.30 1.16 13.34
C PHE A 271 -13.65 1.09 12.61
N ASP A 272 -13.94 -0.02 11.96
CA ASP A 272 -15.18 -0.23 11.22
C ASP A 272 -16.37 -0.27 12.17
N ALA A 273 -16.21 -0.85 13.37
CA ALA A 273 -17.19 -0.79 14.44
C ALA A 273 -17.42 0.64 15.00
N GLN A 274 -16.57 1.61 14.67
CA GLN A 274 -16.79 3.04 14.94
C GLN A 274 -17.31 3.82 13.71
N GLY A 275 -17.59 3.13 12.59
CA GLY A 275 -18.20 3.71 11.39
C GLY A 275 -17.23 4.09 10.27
N ALA A 276 -15.98 3.62 10.28
CA ALA A 276 -15.00 3.94 9.23
C ALA A 276 -15.46 3.52 7.83
N THR A 277 -15.86 2.25 7.64
CA THR A 277 -16.37 1.74 6.35
C THR A 277 -17.62 2.49 5.90
N THR A 278 -18.57 2.72 6.80
CA THR A 278 -19.78 3.51 6.49
C THR A 278 -19.43 4.92 6.02
N ALA A 279 -18.47 5.59 6.68
CA ALA A 279 -18.03 6.92 6.29
C ALA A 279 -17.47 6.96 4.87
N ILE A 280 -16.72 5.93 4.46
CA ILE A 280 -16.16 5.79 3.12
C ILE A 280 -17.26 5.51 2.09
N THR A 281 -18.06 4.47 2.32
CA THR A 281 -19.07 3.99 1.36
C THR A 281 -20.18 5.01 1.15
N GLU A 282 -20.65 5.64 2.22
CA GLU A 282 -21.76 6.61 2.17
C GLU A 282 -21.28 8.06 2.01
N LYS A 283 -19.96 8.30 1.97
CA LYS A 283 -19.34 9.63 1.88
C LYS A 283 -19.87 10.59 2.96
N ILE A 284 -19.93 10.12 4.20
CA ILE A 284 -20.36 10.93 5.35
C ILE A 284 -19.15 11.68 5.89
N TYR A 285 -19.31 12.98 6.11
CA TYR A 285 -18.28 13.86 6.64
C TYR A 285 -18.71 14.44 7.98
N SER A 286 -17.87 14.28 9.01
CA SER A 286 -18.05 14.92 10.30
C SER A 286 -16.72 15.06 11.02
N SER A 287 -16.65 15.98 12.00
CA SER A 287 -15.45 16.17 12.82
C SER A 287 -15.00 14.88 13.56
N PRO A 288 -15.89 14.07 14.19
CA PRO A 288 -15.51 12.77 14.75
C PRO A 288 -15.00 11.77 13.72
N LEU A 289 -15.63 11.68 12.55
CA LEU A 289 -15.19 10.78 11.49
C LEU A 289 -13.84 11.22 10.90
N ALA A 290 -13.57 12.51 10.81
CA ALA A 290 -12.26 13.01 10.40
C ALA A 290 -11.15 12.56 11.37
N ARG A 291 -11.39 12.63 12.69
CA ARG A 291 -10.44 12.10 13.69
C ARG A 291 -10.31 10.58 13.58
N LEU A 292 -11.42 9.86 13.43
CA LEU A 292 -11.43 8.40 13.26
C LEU A 292 -10.59 7.95 12.08
N MET A 293 -10.83 8.56 10.91
CA MET A 293 -10.15 8.23 9.66
C MET A 293 -8.67 8.62 9.71
N THR A 294 -8.35 9.74 10.35
CA THR A 294 -6.95 10.14 10.60
C THR A 294 -6.24 9.10 11.46
N LEU A 295 -6.85 8.67 12.57
CA LEU A 295 -6.27 7.68 13.46
C LEU A 295 -6.11 6.34 12.75
N ARG A 296 -7.11 5.91 11.96
CA ARG A 296 -7.04 4.69 11.14
C ARG A 296 -5.86 4.73 10.16
N ALA A 297 -5.63 5.86 9.49
CA ALA A 297 -4.50 6.04 8.57
C ALA A 297 -3.12 6.01 9.24
N ILE A 298 -3.02 6.35 10.53
CA ILE A 298 -1.78 6.25 11.31
C ILE A 298 -1.56 4.81 11.80
N VAL A 299 -2.61 4.19 12.34
CA VAL A 299 -2.55 2.85 12.94
C VAL A 299 -2.42 1.76 11.87
N ILE A 300 -3.08 1.93 10.72
CA ILE A 300 -3.08 1.03 9.56
C ILE A 300 -2.60 1.83 8.33
N PRO A 301 -1.28 1.97 8.11
CA PRO A 301 -0.72 2.86 7.08
C PRO A 301 -1.20 2.57 5.66
N GLU A 302 -1.64 1.33 5.39
CA GLU A 302 -2.24 0.90 4.11
C GLU A 302 -3.53 1.65 3.78
N THR A 303 -4.20 2.19 4.78
CA THR A 303 -5.45 2.97 4.64
C THR A 303 -5.22 4.45 4.37
N LEU A 304 -3.97 4.94 4.42
CA LEU A 304 -3.67 6.35 4.19
C LEU A 304 -4.19 6.87 2.83
N PRO A 305 -4.01 6.16 1.70
CA PRO A 305 -4.57 6.60 0.42
C PRO A 305 -6.10 6.63 0.41
N GLU A 306 -6.75 5.66 1.04
CA GLU A 306 -8.22 5.62 1.16
C GLU A 306 -8.74 6.81 1.97
N PHE A 307 -8.07 7.14 3.07
CA PHE A 307 -8.36 8.34 3.87
C PHE A 307 -8.22 9.62 3.06
N LEU A 308 -7.14 9.77 2.28
CA LEU A 308 -6.93 10.95 1.43
C LEU A 308 -7.97 11.05 0.30
N GLY A 309 -8.40 9.92 -0.25
CA GLY A 309 -9.48 9.86 -1.23
C GLY A 309 -10.83 10.24 -0.61
N TRP A 310 -11.11 9.74 0.60
CA TRP A 310 -12.31 10.07 1.35
C TRP A 310 -12.35 11.55 1.74
N LEU A 311 -11.25 12.15 2.21
CA LEU A 311 -11.19 13.58 2.53
C LEU A 311 -11.57 14.47 1.34
N ASN A 312 -11.31 14.02 0.11
CA ASN A 312 -11.78 14.64 -1.12
C ASN A 312 -11.41 16.13 -1.23
N ILE A 313 -10.12 16.43 -1.08
CA ILE A 313 -9.60 17.80 -1.17
C ILE A 313 -9.65 18.27 -2.62
N GLN A 314 -10.38 19.37 -2.84
CA GLN A 314 -10.66 19.91 -4.16
C GLN A 314 -9.79 21.13 -4.48
N PRO A 315 -9.26 21.26 -5.71
CA PRO A 315 -8.49 22.42 -6.12
C PRO A 315 -9.30 23.71 -6.01
N GLY A 316 -8.67 24.75 -5.46
CA GLY A 316 -9.24 26.09 -5.35
C GLY A 316 -10.39 26.25 -4.35
N LYS A 317 -10.76 25.19 -3.61
CA LYS A 317 -11.77 25.27 -2.54
C LYS A 317 -11.10 25.45 -1.18
N GLN A 318 -11.73 26.27 -0.34
CA GLN A 318 -11.28 26.44 1.04
C GLN A 318 -11.48 25.15 1.85
N PRO A 319 -10.56 24.82 2.78
CA PRO A 319 -10.72 23.66 3.66
C PRO A 319 -12.01 23.78 4.48
N SER A 320 -12.84 22.75 4.43
CA SER A 320 -14.00 22.62 5.31
C SER A 320 -13.58 22.35 6.77
N GLU A 321 -14.55 22.40 7.69
CA GLU A 321 -14.34 22.12 9.12
C GLU A 321 -13.66 20.76 9.36
N TYR A 322 -14.09 19.70 8.68
CA TYR A 322 -13.53 18.36 8.89
C TYR A 322 -12.07 18.22 8.42
N HIS A 323 -11.64 19.00 7.43
CA HIS A 323 -10.22 19.07 7.06
C HIS A 323 -9.41 19.69 8.20
N ASN A 324 -9.88 20.81 8.75
CA ASN A 324 -9.20 21.49 9.85
C ASN A 324 -9.17 20.62 11.12
N THR A 325 -10.28 19.94 11.42
CA THR A 325 -10.35 18.98 12.53
C THR A 325 -9.32 17.86 12.36
N SER A 326 -9.15 17.32 11.16
CA SER A 326 -8.12 16.32 10.90
C SER A 326 -6.71 16.88 11.11
N LEU A 327 -6.37 18.03 10.51
CA LEU A 327 -5.04 18.64 10.67
C LEU A 327 -4.69 18.92 12.13
N GLN A 328 -5.61 19.51 12.88
CA GLN A 328 -5.41 19.78 14.31
C GLN A 328 -5.19 18.48 15.09
N PHE A 329 -5.97 17.45 14.78
CA PHE A 329 -5.83 16.15 15.41
C PHE A 329 -4.49 15.50 15.07
N GLN A 330 -4.05 15.56 13.80
CA GLN A 330 -2.73 15.10 13.36
C GLN A 330 -1.61 15.77 14.15
N GLY A 331 -1.63 17.10 14.26
CA GLY A 331 -0.63 17.84 15.03
C GLY A 331 -0.65 17.49 16.52
N ALA A 332 -1.80 17.11 17.08
CA ALA A 332 -1.95 16.77 18.49
C ALA A 332 -1.52 15.34 18.85
N ILE A 333 -1.57 14.39 17.90
CA ILE A 333 -1.19 12.99 18.15
C ILE A 333 0.09 12.56 17.42
N GLY A 334 0.52 13.29 16.38
CA GLY A 334 1.58 12.86 15.47
C GLY A 334 2.90 12.53 16.16
N ASP A 335 3.31 13.37 17.11
CA ASP A 335 4.57 13.23 17.84
C ASP A 335 4.60 12.01 18.78
N TYR A 336 3.45 11.42 19.10
CA TYR A 336 3.38 10.21 19.91
C TYR A 336 3.71 8.95 19.10
N PHE A 337 3.48 8.96 17.79
CA PHE A 337 3.67 7.76 16.95
C PHE A 337 5.09 7.66 16.41
N PRO A 338 5.67 6.44 16.33
CA PRO A 338 6.97 6.24 15.72
C PRO A 338 7.02 6.73 14.27
N GLN A 339 8.07 7.46 13.89
CA GLN A 339 8.21 7.98 12.53
C GLN A 339 8.21 6.86 11.47
N GLU A 340 8.73 5.69 11.78
CA GLU A 340 8.71 4.52 10.90
C GLU A 340 7.28 4.08 10.56
N GLN A 341 6.36 4.16 11.54
CA GLN A 341 4.96 3.82 11.34
C GLN A 341 4.29 4.78 10.35
N LEU A 342 4.53 6.09 10.51
CA LEU A 342 3.99 7.12 9.61
C LEU A 342 4.61 7.01 8.21
N ALA A 343 5.90 6.65 8.10
CA ALA A 343 6.61 6.52 6.84
C ALA A 343 6.07 5.39 5.93
N LYS A 344 5.54 4.30 6.51
CA LYS A 344 4.95 3.17 5.75
C LYS A 344 3.85 3.65 4.80
N GLY A 345 3.00 4.57 5.25
CA GLY A 345 1.90 5.11 4.44
C GLY A 345 2.38 5.98 3.28
N ILE A 346 3.46 6.75 3.48
CA ILE A 346 4.02 7.66 2.46
C ILE A 346 4.44 6.89 1.19
N LYS A 347 5.01 5.69 1.36
CA LYS A 347 5.45 4.84 0.24
C LYS A 347 4.31 4.40 -0.69
N LEU A 348 3.06 4.48 -0.23
CA LEU A 348 1.87 4.08 -0.98
C LEU A 348 1.25 5.23 -1.79
N LEU A 349 1.69 6.47 -1.58
CA LEU A 349 1.06 7.65 -2.16
C LEU A 349 1.30 7.76 -3.67
N LEU A 350 2.55 7.62 -4.14
CA LEU A 350 2.86 7.80 -5.56
C LEU A 350 2.11 6.81 -6.47
N PRO A 351 2.09 5.48 -6.19
CA PRO A 351 1.29 4.55 -6.98
C PRO A 351 -0.18 4.94 -7.05
N LYS A 352 -0.77 5.35 -5.92
CA LYS A 352 -2.19 5.69 -5.84
C LYS A 352 -2.52 7.02 -6.51
N LEU A 353 -1.61 7.99 -6.47
CA LEU A 353 -1.71 9.24 -7.19
C LEU A 353 -1.71 9.03 -8.71
N LEU A 354 -0.76 8.23 -9.21
CA LEU A 354 -0.64 7.95 -10.65
C LEU A 354 -1.82 7.15 -11.19
N GLN A 355 -2.38 6.26 -10.37
CA GLN A 355 -3.65 5.57 -10.65
C GLN A 355 -4.89 6.47 -10.48
N LYS A 356 -4.72 7.74 -10.10
CA LYS A 356 -5.79 8.73 -9.88
C LYS A 356 -6.79 8.36 -8.78
N HIS A 357 -6.39 7.51 -7.83
CA HIS A 357 -7.20 7.21 -6.64
C HIS A 357 -7.18 8.35 -5.61
N ILE A 358 -6.13 9.18 -5.65
CA ILE A 358 -5.96 10.37 -4.81
C ILE A 358 -5.51 11.55 -5.67
N SER A 359 -5.74 12.77 -5.20
CA SER A 359 -5.37 14.00 -5.91
C SER A 359 -4.01 14.57 -5.46
N PRO A 360 -3.33 15.35 -6.31
CA PRO A 360 -2.16 16.13 -5.91
C PRO A 360 -2.42 17.03 -4.69
N GLU A 361 -3.61 17.63 -4.63
CA GLU A 361 -4.04 18.51 -3.54
C GLU A 361 -4.12 17.77 -2.20
N SER A 362 -4.60 16.52 -2.20
CA SER A 362 -4.67 15.70 -0.99
C SER A 362 -3.28 15.41 -0.41
N ILE A 363 -2.28 15.14 -1.26
CA ILE A 363 -0.90 14.92 -0.81
C ILE A 363 -0.26 16.24 -0.35
N ASN A 364 -0.47 17.33 -1.07
CA ASN A 364 0.03 18.65 -0.65
C ASN A 364 -0.53 19.04 0.73
N TRP A 365 -1.83 18.83 0.95
CA TRP A 365 -2.45 19.06 2.25
C TRP A 365 -1.88 18.16 3.34
N LEU A 366 -1.63 16.87 3.04
CA LEU A 366 -1.03 15.93 3.98
C LEU A 366 0.37 16.39 4.42
N LEU A 367 1.12 17.05 3.55
CA LEU A 367 2.51 17.47 3.78
C LEU A 367 2.63 18.93 4.25
N VAL A 368 1.52 19.58 4.56
CA VAL A 368 1.52 20.97 5.06
C VAL A 368 2.17 21.06 6.45
N LYS A 369 2.82 22.19 6.75
CA LYS A 369 3.41 22.44 8.06
C LYS A 369 2.36 22.27 9.18
N GLY A 370 2.71 21.49 10.21
CA GLY A 370 1.82 21.17 11.34
C GLY A 370 1.05 19.86 11.19
N SER A 371 1.10 19.21 10.02
CA SER A 371 0.68 17.82 9.85
C SER A 371 1.67 16.84 10.49
N ALA A 372 1.17 15.69 10.94
CA ALA A 372 2.00 14.57 11.41
C ALA A 372 2.96 14.04 10.33
N TRP A 373 2.61 14.22 9.05
CA TRP A 373 3.42 13.75 7.92
C TRP A 373 4.31 14.85 7.29
N ALA A 374 4.25 16.09 7.79
CA ALA A 374 5.02 17.20 7.24
C ALA A 374 6.53 16.91 7.18
N VAL A 375 7.04 16.17 8.16
CA VAL A 375 8.46 15.77 8.25
C VAL A 375 8.94 14.91 7.08
N PHE A 376 8.02 14.24 6.37
CA PHE A 376 8.36 13.38 5.22
C PHE A 376 8.37 14.13 3.90
N ARG A 377 8.00 15.43 3.86
CA ARG A 377 7.97 16.22 2.61
C ARG A 377 9.32 16.19 1.90
N HIS A 378 10.40 16.53 2.61
CA HIS A 378 11.74 16.53 2.03
C HIS A 378 12.21 15.13 1.62
N ARG A 379 11.88 14.11 2.42
CA ARG A 379 12.21 12.72 2.09
C ARG A 379 11.54 12.29 0.78
N LEU A 380 10.23 12.51 0.65
CA LEU A 380 9.48 12.19 -0.57
C LEU A 380 10.08 12.85 -1.82
N ILE A 381 10.41 14.14 -1.72
CA ILE A 381 11.00 14.91 -2.82
C ILE A 381 12.37 14.35 -3.20
N ASN A 382 13.22 14.10 -2.22
CA ASN A 382 14.57 13.58 -2.45
C ASN A 382 14.56 12.14 -2.97
N ASP A 383 13.66 11.29 -2.48
CA ASP A 383 13.53 9.91 -2.93
C ASP A 383 13.14 9.86 -4.43
N VAL A 384 12.22 10.73 -4.86
CA VAL A 384 11.86 10.87 -6.29
C VAL A 384 13.03 11.41 -7.10
N ARG A 385 13.71 12.46 -6.61
CA ARG A 385 14.86 13.05 -7.31
C ARG A 385 15.97 12.01 -7.50
N TYR A 386 16.29 11.25 -6.45
CA TYR A 386 17.27 10.18 -6.48
C TYR A 386 16.91 9.08 -7.49
N ASP A 387 15.66 8.62 -7.50
CA ASP A 387 15.20 7.62 -8.46
C ASP A 387 15.36 8.12 -9.91
N LEU A 388 15.00 9.37 -10.18
CA LEU A 388 15.17 9.98 -11.51
C LEU A 388 16.65 10.17 -11.89
N GLU A 389 17.52 10.51 -10.94
CA GLU A 389 18.96 10.60 -11.15
C GLU A 389 19.56 9.24 -11.53
N LEU A 390 19.18 8.17 -10.83
CA LEU A 390 19.58 6.81 -11.17
C LEU A 390 19.11 6.41 -12.58
N ILE A 391 17.84 6.67 -12.90
CA ILE A 391 17.27 6.40 -14.23
C ILE A 391 17.99 7.22 -15.31
N HIS A 392 18.42 8.44 -14.98
CA HIS A 392 19.16 9.28 -15.90
C HIS A 392 20.58 8.76 -16.17
N GLN A 393 21.30 8.30 -15.14
CA GLN A 393 22.70 7.89 -15.20
C GLN A 393 22.95 6.55 -15.92
N GLN A 394 21.95 5.67 -15.99
CA GLN A 394 22.12 4.36 -16.62
C GLN A 394 22.11 4.48 -18.16
N SER A 395 23.17 3.99 -18.82
CA SER A 395 23.31 3.95 -20.27
C SER A 395 22.44 2.87 -20.92
N ASP A 396 21.98 3.09 -22.15
CA ASP A 396 21.08 2.24 -22.97
C ASP A 396 21.53 0.78 -23.21
N THR A 397 22.64 0.34 -22.62
CA THR A 397 23.33 -0.91 -22.94
C THR A 397 23.06 -2.07 -21.99
N ASP A 398 22.42 -1.86 -20.84
CA ASP A 398 22.06 -2.95 -19.92
C ASP A 398 20.66 -2.72 -19.32
N ALA A 399 19.66 -3.44 -19.87
CA ALA A 399 18.31 -3.56 -19.31
C ALA A 399 18.31 -4.38 -18.01
N LYS A 400 19.05 -3.92 -16.99
CA LYS A 400 19.07 -4.53 -15.67
C LYS A 400 17.95 -3.95 -14.82
N GLN A 401 17.33 -4.81 -14.02
CA GLN A 401 16.46 -4.41 -12.92
C GLN A 401 17.15 -3.33 -12.09
N PHE A 402 16.38 -2.33 -11.69
CA PHE A 402 16.87 -1.32 -10.77
C PHE A 402 16.72 -1.88 -9.35
N ASP A 403 17.79 -2.41 -8.78
CA ASP A 403 17.76 -3.01 -7.44
C ASP A 403 17.76 -1.95 -6.31
N ASN A 404 18.06 -0.68 -6.63
CA ASN A 404 18.33 0.37 -5.64
C ASN A 404 17.37 1.58 -5.71
N LEU A 405 16.18 1.45 -6.31
CA LEU A 405 15.18 2.53 -6.29
C LEU A 405 14.47 2.62 -4.94
N ASN A 406 14.16 3.84 -4.52
CA ASN A 406 13.37 4.11 -3.32
C ASN A 406 11.89 3.75 -3.54
N PHE A 407 11.41 3.89 -4.77
CA PHE A 407 10.07 3.45 -5.16
C PHE A 407 10.10 2.18 -6.02
N PRO A 408 9.02 1.36 -5.98
CA PRO A 408 8.93 0.17 -6.83
C PRO A 408 9.14 0.52 -8.32
N GLN A 409 10.02 -0.23 -9.01
CA GLN A 409 10.37 0.00 -10.42
C GLN A 409 9.14 0.14 -11.34
N LYS A 410 8.03 -0.54 -11.04
CA LYS A 410 6.76 -0.42 -11.77
C LYS A 410 6.23 1.02 -11.88
N ILE A 411 6.57 1.90 -10.94
CA ILE A 411 6.22 3.33 -11.00
C ILE A 411 6.92 3.99 -12.19
N TRP A 412 8.18 3.63 -12.43
CA TRP A 412 9.06 4.25 -13.40
C TRP A 412 9.16 3.48 -14.72
N GLN A 413 8.51 2.32 -14.83
CA GLN A 413 8.68 1.40 -15.95
C GLN A 413 8.43 2.03 -17.32
N GLU A 414 7.34 2.79 -17.47
CA GLU A 414 7.03 3.53 -18.71
C GLU A 414 8.11 4.57 -19.04
N LEU A 415 8.59 5.30 -18.04
CA LEU A 415 9.66 6.29 -18.20
C LEU A 415 10.98 5.62 -18.60
N ILE A 416 11.32 4.49 -18.00
CA ILE A 416 12.52 3.71 -18.31
C ILE A 416 12.44 3.16 -19.74
N MET A 417 11.32 2.55 -20.13
CA MET A 417 11.14 1.94 -21.45
C MET A 417 11.11 2.97 -22.58
N CYS A 418 10.48 4.13 -22.37
CA CYS A 418 10.29 5.14 -23.41
C CYS A 418 11.25 6.33 -23.31
N ARG A 419 12.30 6.22 -22.48
CA ARG A 419 13.20 7.33 -22.13
C ARG A 419 13.72 8.10 -23.35
N GLN A 420 14.33 7.39 -24.31
CA GLN A 420 14.91 8.04 -25.49
C GLN A 420 13.84 8.76 -26.32
N PHE A 421 12.66 8.17 -26.48
CA PHE A 421 11.56 8.80 -27.19
C PHE A 421 11.03 10.06 -26.50
N VAL A 422 11.05 10.09 -25.15
CA VAL A 422 10.69 11.26 -24.36
C VAL A 422 11.76 12.36 -24.45
N ILE A 423 13.04 11.99 -24.45
CA ILE A 423 14.16 12.94 -24.66
C ILE A 423 14.06 13.60 -26.04
N ASP A 424 13.75 12.82 -27.07
CA ASP A 424 13.60 13.29 -28.45
C ASP A 424 12.25 14.01 -28.71
N ASP A 425 11.42 14.18 -27.67
CA ASP A 425 10.08 14.79 -27.73
C ASP A 425 9.10 14.09 -28.69
N SER A 426 9.37 12.82 -29.00
CA SER A 426 8.58 12.00 -29.92
C SER A 426 7.45 11.23 -29.23
N TYR A 427 7.50 11.12 -27.90
CA TYR A 427 6.52 10.39 -27.10
C TYR A 427 6.19 11.11 -25.79
N LYS A 428 4.93 11.00 -25.36
CA LYS A 428 4.41 11.68 -24.17
C LYS A 428 3.83 10.67 -23.19
N LEU A 429 4.24 10.76 -21.94
CA LEU A 429 3.78 9.87 -20.88
C LEU A 429 2.79 10.61 -19.98
N SER A 430 1.58 10.83 -20.51
CA SER A 430 0.51 11.56 -19.79
C SER A 430 0.16 10.96 -18.42
N TYR A 431 0.51 9.68 -18.21
CA TYR A 431 0.46 8.97 -16.93
C TYR A 431 1.14 9.75 -15.78
N TYR A 432 2.26 10.43 -16.02
CA TYR A 432 3.02 11.15 -14.99
C TYR A 432 2.53 12.58 -14.70
N LYS A 433 1.50 13.06 -15.42
CA LYS A 433 0.95 14.40 -15.21
C LYS A 433 0.56 14.71 -13.74
N PRO A 434 -0.02 13.77 -12.96
CA PRO A 434 -0.32 14.02 -11.55
C PRO A 434 0.93 14.36 -10.71
N LEU A 435 2.11 13.84 -11.05
CA LEU A 435 3.36 14.20 -10.36
C LEU A 435 3.76 15.64 -10.68
N ALA A 436 3.62 16.06 -11.94
CA ALA A 436 3.91 17.44 -12.35
C ALA A 436 3.10 18.46 -11.54
N GLN A 437 1.80 18.16 -11.37
CA GLN A 437 0.86 18.97 -10.58
C GLN A 437 1.20 18.94 -9.08
N LEU A 438 1.56 17.77 -8.54
CA LEU A 438 1.96 17.65 -7.13
C LEU A 438 3.19 18.51 -6.84
N PHE A 439 4.25 18.39 -7.65
CA PHE A 439 5.48 19.14 -7.44
C PHE A 439 5.30 20.63 -7.69
N GLU A 440 4.37 21.04 -8.56
CA GLU A 440 3.96 22.44 -8.71
C GLU A 440 3.35 22.98 -7.40
N LEU A 441 2.43 22.23 -6.79
CA LEU A 441 1.83 22.60 -5.49
C LEU A 441 2.86 22.65 -4.36
N LEU A 442 3.82 21.72 -4.38
CA LEU A 442 4.93 21.68 -3.43
C LEU A 442 6.02 22.73 -3.73
N GLN A 443 5.90 23.53 -4.80
CA GLN A 443 6.87 24.53 -5.24
C GLN A 443 8.26 23.96 -5.59
N GLU A 444 8.33 22.67 -5.94
CA GLU A 444 9.53 22.01 -6.49
C GLU A 444 9.48 22.13 -8.02
N TYR A 445 9.79 23.32 -8.52
CA TYR A 445 9.58 23.67 -9.92
C TYR A 445 10.47 22.87 -10.89
N ASP A 446 11.65 22.42 -10.46
CA ASP A 446 12.54 21.55 -11.22
C ASP A 446 11.86 20.20 -11.54
N LEU A 447 11.34 19.51 -10.52
CA LEU A 447 10.61 18.25 -10.67
C LEU A 447 9.29 18.46 -11.39
N SER A 448 8.58 19.54 -11.09
CA SER A 448 7.33 19.89 -11.79
C SER A 448 7.57 20.09 -13.29
N ALA A 449 8.59 20.87 -13.66
CA ALA A 449 8.97 21.10 -15.06
C ALA A 449 9.36 19.79 -15.75
N TYR A 450 10.15 18.94 -15.08
CA TYR A 450 10.51 17.62 -15.59
C TYR A 450 9.27 16.79 -15.94
N PHE A 451 8.33 16.62 -15.01
CA PHE A 451 7.14 15.80 -15.27
C PHE A 451 6.17 16.43 -16.25
N TYR A 452 6.05 17.77 -16.33
CA TYR A 452 5.27 18.42 -17.39
C TYR A 452 5.92 18.23 -18.78
N GLN A 453 7.25 18.26 -18.87
CA GLN A 453 7.95 17.93 -20.11
C GLN A 453 7.68 16.47 -20.51
N VAL A 454 7.78 15.53 -19.57
CA VAL A 454 7.48 14.10 -19.80
C VAL A 454 6.02 13.88 -20.22
N SER A 455 5.07 14.56 -19.58
CA SER A 455 3.64 14.28 -19.76
C SER A 455 3.00 15.03 -20.93
N ASP A 456 3.37 16.31 -21.09
CA ASP A 456 2.68 17.24 -21.99
C ASP A 456 3.60 17.73 -23.13
N ALA A 457 4.90 17.45 -23.08
CA ALA A 457 5.97 18.00 -23.94
C ALA A 457 6.17 19.52 -23.83
N ILE A 458 5.48 20.16 -22.88
CA ILE A 458 5.48 21.61 -22.74
C ILE A 458 5.29 22.01 -21.28
N VAL A 459 6.07 23.00 -20.84
CA VAL A 459 6.08 23.50 -19.46
C VAL A 459 5.45 24.88 -19.41
N SER A 460 4.57 25.14 -18.44
CA SER A 460 3.95 26.46 -18.28
C SER A 460 5.04 27.52 -18.03
N LYS A 461 4.78 28.78 -18.40
CA LYS A 461 5.76 29.86 -18.23
C LYS A 461 6.21 30.02 -16.77
N ASN A 462 5.28 29.91 -15.82
CA ASN A 462 5.57 30.09 -14.40
C ASN A 462 6.45 28.96 -13.86
N VAL A 463 6.09 27.71 -14.17
CA VAL A 463 6.87 26.53 -13.75
C VAL A 463 8.25 26.54 -14.40
N PHE A 464 8.33 26.87 -15.70
CA PHE A 464 9.60 26.98 -16.42
C PHE A 464 10.53 28.03 -15.79
N LEU A 465 10.01 29.21 -15.47
CA LEU A 465 10.81 30.28 -14.84
C LEU A 465 11.22 29.89 -13.42
N GLY A 466 10.35 29.23 -12.66
CA GLY A 466 10.67 28.72 -11.32
C GLY A 466 11.77 27.65 -11.31
N ALA A 467 11.88 26.86 -12.38
CA ALA A 467 12.91 25.83 -12.54
C ALA A 467 14.28 26.39 -12.99
N CYS A 468 14.37 27.65 -13.42
CA CYS A 468 15.58 28.25 -14.00
C CYS A 468 16.22 29.27 -13.05
N PRO A 469 17.44 29.02 -12.50
CA PRO A 469 18.06 29.92 -11.52
C PRO A 469 18.60 31.27 -12.06
N ASN A 470 18.40 31.61 -13.34
CA ASN A 470 18.74 32.94 -13.90
C ASN A 470 17.90 33.29 -15.15
N PRO A 471 16.72 33.91 -15.01
CA PRO A 471 15.81 34.18 -16.12
C PRO A 471 16.20 35.39 -16.99
N SER A 472 17.25 36.14 -16.62
CA SER A 472 17.64 37.41 -17.25
C SER A 472 18.49 37.27 -18.51
N ASN A 473 19.05 36.08 -18.79
CA ASN A 473 19.73 35.78 -20.05
C ASN A 473 18.82 34.86 -20.88
N GLU A 474 18.52 35.30 -22.10
CA GLU A 474 17.82 34.67 -23.24
C GLU A 474 17.58 33.13 -23.27
N PRO A 475 16.59 32.65 -24.06
CA PRO A 475 15.70 31.53 -23.78
C PRO A 475 16.32 30.18 -24.12
N TYR A 476 17.37 29.77 -23.43
CA TYR A 476 17.92 28.43 -23.60
C TYR A 476 17.14 27.45 -22.72
N SER A 477 16.48 26.52 -23.40
CA SER A 477 15.78 25.38 -22.82
C SER A 477 16.71 24.67 -21.83
N PRO A 478 16.53 24.84 -20.51
CA PRO A 478 17.41 24.21 -19.54
C PRO A 478 17.31 22.69 -19.70
N THR A 479 18.44 22.02 -19.63
CA THR A 479 18.50 20.56 -19.58
C THR A 479 18.63 20.14 -18.13
N ILE A 480 17.59 19.51 -17.57
CA ILE A 480 17.61 18.94 -16.23
C ILE A 480 17.33 17.45 -16.36
N LEU A 481 18.16 16.61 -15.73
CA LEU A 481 18.05 15.13 -15.79
C LEU A 481 17.96 14.61 -17.24
N GLY A 482 18.71 15.23 -18.16
CA GLY A 482 18.74 14.87 -19.58
C GLY A 482 17.55 15.36 -20.41
N LEU A 483 16.58 16.06 -19.83
CA LEU A 483 15.43 16.61 -20.56
C LEU A 483 15.55 18.10 -20.77
N THR A 484 15.42 18.50 -22.03
CA THR A 484 15.44 19.90 -22.46
C THR A 484 14.02 20.47 -22.40
N PHE A 485 13.79 21.43 -21.51
CA PHE A 485 12.42 21.93 -21.26
C PHE A 485 11.93 22.88 -22.35
N LYS A 486 10.74 22.61 -22.89
CA LYS A 486 10.07 23.48 -23.86
C LYS A 486 9.03 24.34 -23.15
N ARG A 487 9.32 25.64 -23.02
CA ARG A 487 8.37 26.58 -22.42
C ARG A 487 7.17 26.82 -23.32
N LYS A 488 5.97 26.87 -22.74
CA LYS A 488 4.74 27.37 -23.39
C LYS A 488 4.89 28.86 -23.70
N ILE A 489 4.89 29.19 -24.99
CA ILE A 489 4.98 30.57 -25.49
C ILE A 489 3.56 31.04 -25.84
N SER A 490 3.17 32.23 -25.38
CA SER A 490 1.87 32.81 -25.76
C SER A 490 1.91 33.35 -27.21
N PRO A 491 0.77 33.46 -27.91
CA PRO A 491 0.74 34.02 -29.26
C PRO A 491 1.36 35.43 -29.33
N VAL A 492 1.11 36.26 -28.31
CA VAL A 492 1.68 37.62 -28.19
C VAL A 492 3.21 37.56 -28.08
N GLU A 493 3.74 36.63 -27.30
CA GLU A 493 5.18 36.47 -27.13
C GLU A 493 5.84 35.89 -28.39
N THR A 494 5.16 35.01 -29.12
CA THR A 494 5.59 34.54 -30.45
C THR A 494 5.69 35.71 -31.42
N ILE A 495 4.68 36.58 -31.47
CA ILE A 495 4.71 37.82 -32.29
C ILE A 495 5.85 38.71 -31.83
N THR A 496 6.03 38.92 -30.53
CA THR A 496 7.11 39.76 -29.99
C THR A 496 8.50 39.20 -30.32
N ARG A 497 8.67 37.87 -30.29
CA ARG A 497 9.90 37.19 -30.71
C ARG A 497 10.14 37.29 -32.20
N LEU A 498 9.12 37.11 -33.03
CA LEU A 498 9.20 37.31 -34.48
C LEU A 498 9.56 38.75 -34.82
N VAL A 499 8.99 39.71 -34.09
CA VAL A 499 9.28 41.14 -34.21
C VAL A 499 10.72 41.42 -33.77
N LYS A 500 11.18 40.96 -32.59
CA LYS A 500 12.58 41.13 -32.14
C LYS A 500 13.61 40.45 -33.05
N PHE A 501 13.37 39.21 -33.45
CA PHE A 501 14.22 38.47 -34.39
C PHE A 501 14.31 39.15 -35.75
N LYS A 502 13.20 39.75 -36.23
CA LYS A 502 13.18 40.56 -37.45
C LYS A 502 13.52 42.04 -37.25
N ILE A 503 13.69 42.55 -36.04
CA ILE A 503 14.23 43.90 -35.77
C ILE A 503 15.76 43.85 -35.80
N ASN A 504 16.38 42.70 -35.50
CA ASN A 504 17.80 42.46 -35.76
C ASN A 504 18.16 42.36 -37.26
N ASN A 505 17.17 42.28 -38.16
CA ASN A 505 17.34 42.46 -39.60
C ASN A 505 16.65 43.77 -40.00
N GLU A 506 17.38 44.72 -40.59
CA GLU A 506 16.97 46.13 -40.81
C GLU A 506 15.70 46.39 -41.68
N ILE A 507 14.87 45.39 -41.96
CA ILE A 507 13.85 45.41 -43.02
C ILE A 507 12.43 45.67 -42.47
N LEU A 508 12.19 45.61 -41.15
CA LEU A 508 10.82 45.64 -40.63
C LEU A 508 10.19 47.03 -40.49
N LEU A 509 10.96 48.09 -40.18
CA LEU A 509 10.42 49.44 -40.05
C LEU A 509 9.81 49.97 -41.37
N PRO A 510 10.46 49.80 -42.54
CA PRO A 510 9.85 50.15 -43.82
C PRO A 510 8.57 49.37 -44.12
N VAL A 511 8.53 48.07 -43.81
CA VAL A 511 7.38 47.19 -44.10
C VAL A 511 6.18 47.49 -43.21
N LEU A 512 6.39 47.75 -41.91
CA LEU A 512 5.32 48.16 -41.00
C LEU A 512 4.77 49.54 -41.35
N VAL A 513 5.63 50.48 -41.76
CA VAL A 513 5.19 51.77 -42.29
C VAL A 513 4.38 51.58 -43.57
N LEU A 514 4.81 50.70 -44.49
CA LEU A 514 4.08 50.37 -45.71
C LEU A 514 2.70 49.74 -45.43
N LEU A 515 2.62 48.79 -44.49
CA LEU A 515 1.37 48.16 -44.08
C LEU A 515 0.44 49.14 -43.35
N ALA A 516 0.99 50.06 -42.55
CA ALA A 516 0.23 51.16 -41.95
C ALA A 516 -0.30 52.12 -43.04
N PHE A 517 0.47 52.40 -44.08
CA PHE A 517 0.01 53.19 -45.23
C PHE A 517 -1.05 52.47 -46.06
N ILE A 518 -0.93 51.15 -46.26
CA ILE A 518 -1.92 50.34 -46.97
C ILE A 518 -3.23 50.29 -46.17
N THR A 519 -3.17 50.12 -44.86
CA THR A 519 -4.35 50.09 -43.99
C THR A 519 -5.01 51.47 -43.86
N VAL A 520 -4.23 52.55 -43.73
CA VAL A 520 -4.76 53.93 -43.75
C VAL A 520 -5.34 54.29 -45.12
N GLY A 521 -4.70 53.87 -46.21
CA GLY A 521 -5.20 54.06 -47.58
C GLY A 521 -6.48 53.26 -47.86
N TRP A 522 -6.56 52.03 -47.36
CA TRP A 522 -7.76 51.19 -47.42
C TRP A 522 -8.90 51.79 -46.60
N LEU A 523 -8.64 52.20 -45.35
CA LEU A 523 -9.63 52.88 -44.49
C LEU A 523 -10.11 54.22 -45.07
N ARG A 524 -9.24 54.98 -45.75
CA ARG A 524 -9.61 56.23 -46.45
C ARG A 524 -10.53 55.96 -47.65
N ARG A 525 -10.31 54.85 -48.36
CA ARG A 525 -11.10 54.46 -49.54
C ARG A 525 -12.46 53.86 -49.15
N GLU A 526 -12.52 53.08 -48.08
CA GLU A 526 -13.72 52.36 -47.65
C GLU A 526 -14.62 53.20 -46.73
N TYR A 527 -14.06 54.11 -45.91
CA TYR A 527 -14.79 54.83 -44.85
C TYR A 527 -14.68 56.37 -44.91
N GLY A 528 -13.98 56.96 -45.88
CA GLY A 528 -13.93 58.42 -46.06
C GLY A 528 -13.31 59.21 -44.90
N MET A 529 -12.58 58.57 -43.99
CA MET A 529 -11.93 59.23 -42.86
C MET A 529 -10.70 60.04 -43.32
N PHE A 530 -10.70 61.35 -43.06
CA PHE A 530 -9.55 62.23 -43.27
C PHE A 530 -8.69 62.29 -42.00
N PHE A 531 -7.45 61.79 -42.08
CA PHE A 531 -6.42 62.06 -41.09
C PHE A 531 -5.51 63.18 -41.57
N ASN A 532 -5.39 64.26 -40.79
CA ASN A 532 -4.50 65.39 -41.05
C ASN A 532 -3.05 65.03 -40.67
N TYR A 533 -2.37 64.27 -41.52
CA TYR A 533 -0.93 64.10 -41.44
C TYR A 533 -0.27 64.69 -42.69
N ASN A 534 0.71 65.57 -42.47
CA ASN A 534 1.51 66.18 -43.54
C ASN A 534 2.44 65.11 -44.14
N LEU A 535 2.05 64.57 -45.31
CA LEU A 535 2.76 63.48 -45.99
C LEU A 535 4.21 63.84 -46.36
N GLU A 536 4.53 65.12 -46.53
CA GLU A 536 5.89 65.59 -46.82
C GLU A 536 6.89 65.33 -45.68
N ASP A 537 6.46 65.51 -44.42
CA ASP A 537 7.34 65.32 -43.27
C ASP A 537 7.68 63.85 -43.05
N VAL A 538 6.71 62.96 -43.32
CA VAL A 538 6.91 61.51 -43.25
C VAL A 538 7.80 61.02 -44.40
N TRP A 539 7.66 61.59 -45.61
CA TRP A 539 8.50 61.27 -46.76
C TRP A 539 9.95 61.70 -46.54
N LYS A 540 10.19 62.83 -45.88
CA LYS A 540 11.54 63.27 -45.47
C LYS A 540 12.22 62.30 -44.50
N VAL A 541 11.49 61.79 -43.51
CA VAL A 541 12.01 60.82 -42.53
C VAL A 541 12.33 59.47 -43.20
N LEU A 542 11.47 59.01 -44.12
CA LEU A 542 11.70 57.80 -44.91
C LEU A 542 12.91 57.95 -45.85
N ASN A 543 13.04 59.06 -46.57
CA ASN A 543 14.15 59.28 -47.50
C ASN A 543 15.50 59.39 -46.77
N ASN A 544 15.52 60.00 -45.58
CA ASN A 544 16.72 60.01 -44.72
C ASN A 544 17.07 58.65 -44.12
N SER A 545 16.08 57.78 -43.91
CA SER A 545 16.29 56.41 -43.44
C SER A 545 16.79 55.50 -44.57
N ILE A 546 16.28 55.67 -45.79
CA ILE A 546 16.72 54.93 -46.98
C ILE A 546 18.15 55.31 -47.38
N LYS A 547 18.53 56.60 -47.28
CA LYS A 547 19.91 57.08 -47.49
C LYS A 547 20.93 56.67 -46.42
N ARG A 548 20.48 56.06 -45.31
CA ARG A 548 21.37 55.46 -44.31
C ARG A 548 21.56 53.95 -44.51
N ILE A 549 20.72 53.34 -45.35
CA ILE A 549 20.71 51.90 -45.64
C ILE A 549 21.49 51.59 -46.93
N PHE A 550 21.56 52.54 -47.87
CA PHE A 550 22.45 52.55 -49.03
C PHE A 550 23.53 53.61 -48.85
#